data_AF-A0A6N3ICN4-F1
#
_entry.id   AF-A0A6N3ICN4-F1
#
_cell.length_a   1.000
_cell.length_b   1.000
_cell.length_c   1.000
_cell.angle_alpha   90.00
_cell.angle_beta   90.00
_cell.angle_gamma   90.00
#
_symmetry.space_group_name_H-M   'P 1'
#
loop_
_entity.id
_entity.type
_entity.pdbx_description
1 polymer ?
#
loop_
_entity_poly.entity_id
_entity_poly.type
_entity_poly.pdbx_seq_one_letter_code
_entity_poly.pdbx_strand_id
1 'polypeptide(L)'
;MNWTVTILKRARKQIQDLPRPAYDALFLLIADIQQSGPVQGQWPNYSKLSDSRHHCHIKKGKPCYVAVWQVTDKKIKLIEVLYAGTHEKAPY
;
A
#
# COMPACT_ATOMS: atom_id res chain seq x y z
N MET A 1 12.51 -4.32 -13.59
CA MET A 1 13.35 -3.43 -12.76
C MET A 1 12.74 -3.43 -11.37
N ASN A 2 13.46 -3.88 -10.33
CA ASN A 2 12.84 -4.10 -9.02
C ASN A 2 12.86 -2.82 -8.17
N TRP A 3 11.71 -2.43 -7.62
CA TRP A 3 11.57 -1.39 -6.60
C TRP A 3 11.77 -2.01 -5.22
N THR A 4 12.44 -1.29 -4.33
CA THR A 4 12.59 -1.69 -2.93
C THR A 4 11.40 -1.17 -2.14
N VAL A 5 10.64 -2.06 -1.54
CA VAL A 5 9.50 -1.70 -0.67
C VAL A 5 9.88 -1.94 0.78
N THR A 6 9.81 -0.88 1.58
CA THR A 6 10.02 -0.90 3.03
C THR A 6 8.69 -0.69 3.75
N ILE A 7 8.41 -1.53 4.74
CA ILE A 7 7.22 -1.38 5.58
C ILE A 7 7.60 -0.65 6.86
N LEU A 8 7.03 0.54 7.08
CA LEU A 8 7.28 1.32 8.28
C LEU A 8 6.86 0.57 9.55
N LYS A 9 7.55 0.82 10.65
CA LYS A 9 7.27 0.18 11.96
C LYS A 9 5.80 0.33 12.39
N ARG A 10 5.18 1.48 12.12
CA ARG A 10 3.75 1.71 12.40
C ARG A 10 2.83 0.84 11.54
N ALA A 11 3.14 0.71 10.25
CA ALA A 11 2.37 -0.11 9.33
C ALA A 11 2.50 -1.60 9.66
N ARG A 12 3.70 -2.06 10.07
CA ARG A 12 3.91 -3.45 10.51
C ARG A 12 2.95 -3.86 11.63
N LYS A 13 2.74 -2.99 12.62
CA LYS A 13 1.78 -3.26 13.72
C LYS A 13 0.35 -3.40 13.19
N GLN A 14 -0.07 -2.53 12.28
CA GLN A 14 -1.42 -2.57 11.72
C GLN A 14 -1.64 -3.80 10.82
N ILE A 15 -0.61 -4.22 10.10
CA ILE A 15 -0.63 -5.41 9.25
C ILE A 15 -0.88 -6.69 10.06
N GLN A 16 -0.37 -6.76 11.30
CA GLN A 16 -0.59 -7.90 12.19
C GLN A 16 -2.08 -8.10 12.54
N ASP A 17 -2.86 -7.03 12.53
CA ASP A 17 -4.29 -7.06 12.87
C ASP A 17 -5.20 -7.19 11.64
N LEU A 18 -4.62 -7.34 10.43
CA LEU A 18 -5.42 -7.46 9.21
C LEU A 18 -6.12 -8.82 9.15
N PRO A 19 -7.39 -8.88 8.73
CA PRO A 19 -8.03 -10.13 8.39
C PRO A 19 -7.32 -10.75 7.19
N ARG A 20 -7.25 -12.09 7.15
CA ARG A 20 -6.49 -12.84 6.15
C ARG A 20 -6.65 -12.36 4.69
N PRO A 21 -7.87 -12.07 4.18
CA PRO A 21 -8.02 -11.61 2.80
C PRO A 21 -7.37 -10.24 2.53
N ALA A 22 -7.38 -9.32 3.51
CA ALA A 22 -6.74 -8.02 3.36
C ALA A 22 -5.21 -8.14 3.45
N TYR A 23 -4.72 -9.05 4.30
CA TYR A 23 -3.30 -9.39 4.37
C TYR A 23 -2.80 -9.94 3.03
N ASP A 24 -3.46 -10.95 2.48
CA ASP A 24 -3.04 -11.57 1.21
C ASP A 24 -3.05 -10.55 0.05
N ALA A 25 -4.09 -9.71 -0.02
CA ALA A 25 -4.16 -8.63 -1.01
C ALA A 25 -3.05 -7.59 -0.84
N LEU A 26 -2.68 -7.23 0.39
CA LEU A 26 -1.56 -6.32 0.65
C LEU A 26 -0.23 -6.89 0.15
N PHE A 27 0.04 -8.18 0.40
CA PHE A 27 1.29 -8.80 -0.04
C PHE A 27 1.37 -8.95 -1.56
N LEU A 28 0.24 -9.22 -2.22
CA LEU A 28 0.15 -9.19 -3.68
C LEU A 28 0.41 -7.76 -4.22
N LEU A 29 -0.17 -6.74 -3.60
CA LEU A 29 0.08 -5.34 -3.95
C LEU A 29 1.56 -4.96 -3.79
N ILE A 30 2.20 -5.40 -2.70
CA ILE A 30 3.63 -5.16 -2.48
C ILE A 30 4.47 -5.83 -3.57
N ALA A 31 4.15 -7.08 -3.95
CA ALA A 31 4.86 -7.78 -5.02
C ALA A 31 4.71 -7.06 -6.37
N ASP A 32 3.51 -6.59 -6.70
CA ASP A 32 3.26 -5.83 -7.93
C ASP A 32 3.99 -4.48 -7.91
N ILE A 33 4.01 -3.80 -6.77
CA ILE A 33 4.77 -2.56 -6.59
C ILE A 33 6.27 -2.81 -6.77
N GLN A 34 6.81 -3.90 -6.20
CA GLN A 34 8.21 -4.29 -6.38
C GLN A 34 8.53 -4.55 -7.86
N GLN A 35 7.61 -5.13 -8.62
CA GLN A 35 7.83 -5.48 -10.02
C GLN A 35 7.65 -4.30 -10.99
N SER A 36 6.58 -3.53 -10.82
CA SER A 36 6.09 -2.54 -11.80
C SER A 36 6.19 -1.09 -11.32
N GLY A 37 6.41 -0.88 -10.01
CA GLY A 37 6.62 0.43 -9.41
C GLY A 37 5.40 1.00 -8.68
N PRO A 38 5.45 2.27 -8.27
CA PRO A 38 4.48 2.83 -7.34
C PRO A 38 3.10 3.11 -7.95
N VAL A 39 2.99 3.11 -9.28
CA VAL A 39 1.74 3.37 -9.99
C VAL A 39 1.06 2.04 -10.31
N GLN A 40 -0.02 1.75 -9.59
CA GLN A 40 -0.74 0.49 -9.68
C GLN A 40 -2.09 0.67 -10.39
N GLY A 41 -2.08 1.25 -11.60
CA GLY A 41 -3.31 1.63 -12.32
C GLY A 41 -4.25 0.48 -12.69
N GLN A 42 -3.74 -0.77 -12.68
CA GLN A 42 -4.56 -1.97 -12.92
C GLN A 42 -5.21 -2.50 -11.63
N TRP A 43 -4.78 -2.02 -10.46
CA TRP A 43 -5.39 -2.41 -9.20
C TRP A 43 -6.75 -1.73 -9.02
N PRO A 44 -7.78 -2.49 -8.59
CA PRO A 44 -9.11 -1.94 -8.44
C PRO A 44 -9.13 -0.83 -7.39
N ASN A 45 -9.66 0.34 -7.76
CA ASN A 45 -9.76 1.55 -6.91
C ASN A 45 -8.39 2.01 -6.37
N TYR A 46 -7.36 1.89 -7.21
CA TYR A 46 -6.13 2.65 -7.05
C TYR A 46 -6.38 4.13 -7.36
N SER A 47 -5.79 5.00 -6.53
CA SER A 47 -5.74 6.44 -6.77
C SER A 47 -4.41 7.03 -6.32
N LYS A 48 -3.98 8.10 -6.99
CA LYS A 48 -2.91 8.97 -6.48
C LYS A 48 -3.51 9.93 -5.47
N LEU A 49 -2.88 10.05 -4.30
CA LEU A 49 -3.21 11.07 -3.31
C LEU A 49 -2.38 12.35 -3.55
N SER A 50 -1.16 12.19 -4.05
CA SER A 50 -0.28 13.29 -4.49
C SER A 50 0.73 12.76 -5.52
N ASP A 51 1.69 13.60 -5.93
CA ASP A 51 2.75 13.23 -6.88
C ASP A 51 3.65 12.07 -6.40
N SER A 52 3.75 11.88 -5.08
CA SER A 52 4.58 10.85 -4.48
C SER A 52 3.79 9.88 -3.59
N ARG A 53 2.51 10.16 -3.31
CA ARG A 53 1.68 9.35 -2.41
C ARG A 53 0.55 8.66 -3.18
N HIS A 54 0.35 7.40 -2.85
CA HIS A 54 -0.55 6.49 -3.53
C HIS A 54 -1.44 5.76 -2.53
N HIS A 55 -2.58 5.31 -3.02
CA HIS A 55 -3.60 4.66 -2.24
C HIS A 55 -4.26 3.55 -3.06
N CYS A 56 -4.59 2.43 -2.42
CA CYS A 56 -5.38 1.37 -3.02
C CYS A 56 -6.27 0.69 -1.99
N HIS A 57 -7.47 0.29 -2.40
CA HIS A 57 -8.35 -0.56 -1.62
C HIS A 57 -7.90 -2.01 -1.74
N ILE A 58 -7.49 -2.64 -0.62
CA ILE A 58 -7.02 -4.02 -0.57
C ILE A 58 -8.13 -5.02 -0.17
N LYS A 59 -9.21 -4.52 0.47
CA LYS A 59 -10.41 -5.32 0.72
C LYS A 59 -11.63 -4.38 0.79
N LYS A 60 -12.61 -4.60 -0.08
CA LYS A 60 -13.90 -3.90 -0.02
C LYS A 60 -14.82 -4.51 1.06
N GLY A 61 -15.83 -3.76 1.46
CA GLY A 61 -16.87 -4.21 2.41
C GLY A 61 -16.94 -3.34 3.66
N LYS A 62 -17.56 -3.88 4.71
CA LYS A 62 -17.66 -3.24 6.03
C LYS A 62 -17.01 -4.15 7.08
N PRO A 63 -15.80 -3.85 7.58
CA PRO A 63 -14.97 -2.68 7.26
C PRO A 63 -14.22 -2.82 5.91
N CYS A 64 -13.97 -1.67 5.26
CA CYS A 64 -13.13 -1.55 4.06
C CYS A 64 -11.67 -1.32 4.47
N TYR A 65 -10.73 -1.99 3.82
CA TYR A 65 -9.30 -1.89 4.10
C TYR A 65 -8.54 -1.30 2.94
N VAL A 66 -7.54 -0.50 3.26
CA VAL A 66 -6.74 0.25 2.31
C VAL A 66 -5.25 0.16 2.65
N ALA A 67 -4.42 0.32 1.63
CA ALA A 67 -2.98 0.50 1.75
C ALA A 67 -2.60 1.88 1.21
N VAL A 68 -1.74 2.58 1.94
CA VAL A 68 -1.17 3.88 1.53
C VAL A 68 0.34 3.76 1.52
N TRP A 69 0.96 4.19 0.43
CA TRP A 69 2.41 4.19 0.29
C TRP A 69 2.92 5.48 -0.33
N GLN A 70 4.21 5.76 -0.10
CA GLN A 70 4.87 6.96 -0.62
C GLN A 70 6.21 6.60 -1.27
N VAL A 71 6.50 7.26 -2.38
CA VAL A 71 7.80 7.23 -3.06
C VAL A 71 8.71 8.22 -2.35
N THR A 72 9.71 7.74 -1.63
CA THR A 72 10.62 8.59 -0.85
C THR A 72 11.91 8.91 -1.59
N ASP A 73 12.40 8.00 -2.43
CA ASP A 73 13.55 8.25 -3.28
C ASP A 73 13.42 7.49 -4.62
N LYS A 74 13.34 8.27 -5.71
CA LYS A 74 13.20 7.77 -7.09
C LYS A 74 14.52 7.24 -7.67
N LYS A 75 15.68 7.61 -7.10
CA LYS A 75 17.01 7.14 -7.55
C LYS A 75 17.32 5.74 -7.04
N ILE A 76 17.00 5.45 -5.77
CA ILE A 76 17.15 4.10 -5.17
C ILE A 76 15.87 3.25 -5.25
N LYS A 77 14.78 3.80 -5.80
CA LYS A 77 13.49 3.14 -5.96
C LYS A 77 12.90 2.64 -4.64
N LEU A 78 12.91 3.50 -3.63
CA LEU A 78 12.38 3.19 -2.30
C LEU A 78 10.91 3.61 -2.20
N ILE A 79 10.09 2.67 -1.75
CA ILE A 79 8.67 2.87 -1.46
C ILE A 79 8.42 2.50 -0.01
N GLU A 80 7.74 3.38 0.72
CA GLU A 80 7.36 3.12 2.10
C GLU A 80 5.87 2.88 2.24
N VAL A 81 5.48 1.72 2.76
CA VAL A 81 4.09 1.48 3.20
C VAL A 81 3.87 2.28 4.48
N LEU A 82 3.07 3.34 4.36
CA LEU A 82 2.79 4.27 5.44
C LEU A 82 1.70 3.77 6.38
N TYR A 83 0.72 3.05 5.82
CA TYR A 83 -0.48 2.59 6.52
C TYR A 83 -1.10 1.39 5.79
N ALA A 84 -1.59 0.42 6.56
CA ALA A 84 -2.49 -0.61 6.05
C ALA A 84 -3.54 -0.94 7.10
N GLY A 85 -4.82 -0.69 6.81
CA GLY A 85 -5.87 -0.80 7.81
C GLY A 85 -7.21 -0.29 7.29
N THR A 86 -8.16 -0.07 8.20
CA THR A 86 -9.50 0.42 7.87
C THR A 86 -9.46 1.78 7.17
N HIS A 87 -10.25 1.95 6.10
CA HIS A 87 -10.35 3.20 5.32
C HIS A 87 -10.57 4.44 6.21
N GLU A 88 -11.44 4.34 7.23
CA GLU A 88 -11.78 5.44 8.14
C GLU A 88 -10.58 6.00 8.92
N LYS A 89 -9.53 5.19 9.15
CA LYS A 89 -8.34 5.57 9.92
C LYS A 89 -7.12 5.84 9.02
N ALA A 90 -7.30 5.87 7.71
CA ALA A 90 -6.22 6.09 6.77
C ALA A 90 -5.73 7.56 6.85
N PRO A 91 -4.41 7.80 6.82
CA PRO A 91 -3.85 9.15 6.89
C PRO A 91 -3.83 9.80 5.50
N TYR A 92 -4.98 10.33 5.08
CA TYR A 92 -5.10 11.14 3.87
C TYR A 92 -4.28 12.43 3.99
#